data_AF-A0A4P6A2R4-F1
#
_entry.id   AF-A0A4P6A2R4-F1
#
_cell.length_a   1.000
_cell.length_b   1.000
_cell.length_c   1.000
_cell.angle_alpha   90.00
_cell.angle_beta   90.00
_cell.angle_gamma   90.00
#
_symmetry.space_group_name_H-M   'P 1'
#
loop_
_entity.id
_entity.type
_entity.pdbx_description
1 polymer ?
#
loop_
_entity_poly.entity_id
_entity_poly.type
_entity_poly.pdbx_seq_one_letter_code
_entity_poly.pdbx_strand_id
1 'polypeptide(L)'
;MEPPVERIRLSQAAKEQLTKLKRITKIDNWNVLCRWALCRSLAESTIPSPVPIPADSNVEMTWQVFGGEMGDLFTLALKQRCHNDHCAIRLTKNKLKSL
;
A
#
# COMPACT_ATOMS: atom_id res chain seq x y z
N MET A 1 7.56 -14.55 -4.27
CA MET A 1 6.36 -14.40 -5.14
C MET A 1 6.61 -13.21 -6.07
N GLU A 2 6.06 -13.17 -7.29
CA GLU A 2 6.21 -11.94 -8.11
C GLU A 2 5.54 -10.75 -7.40
N PRO A 3 6.23 -9.61 -7.31
CA PRO A 3 5.69 -8.45 -6.64
C PRO A 3 4.50 -7.90 -7.44
N PRO A 4 3.46 -7.41 -6.76
CA PRO A 4 2.25 -6.96 -7.43
C PRO A 4 2.49 -5.66 -8.23
N VAL A 5 3.49 -4.86 -7.83
CA VAL A 5 4.10 -3.76 -8.61
C VAL A 5 5.60 -3.70 -8.37
N GLU A 6 6.33 -3.07 -9.30
CA GLU A 6 7.76 -2.79 -9.13
C GLU A 6 8.00 -1.57 -8.20
N ARG A 7 7.16 -0.54 -8.33
CA ARG A 7 7.29 0.75 -7.64
C ARG A 7 5.95 1.19 -7.07
N ILE A 8 6.01 1.73 -5.87
CA ILE A 8 4.89 2.29 -5.11
C ILE A 8 5.10 3.80 -5.06
N ARG A 9 4.09 4.55 -5.51
CA ARG A 9 4.10 6.01 -5.50
C ARG A 9 2.85 6.51 -4.79
N LEU A 10 3.06 7.29 -3.74
CA LEU A 10 1.97 7.76 -2.90
C LEU A 10 1.20 8.91 -3.54
N SER A 11 -0.03 9.11 -3.08
CA SER A 11 -0.77 10.35 -3.29
C SER A 11 -0.25 11.46 -2.38
N GLN A 12 -0.47 12.71 -2.78
CA GLN A 12 -0.15 13.86 -1.95
C GLN A 12 -0.93 13.83 -0.61
N ALA A 13 -2.21 13.41 -0.66
CA ALA A 13 -3.03 13.22 0.53
C ALA A 13 -2.46 12.16 1.49
N ALA A 14 -2.02 11.00 0.96
CA ALA A 14 -1.39 9.96 1.75
C ALA A 14 -0.08 10.45 2.38
N LYS A 15 0.76 11.17 1.61
CA LYS A 15 1.99 11.78 2.14
C LYS A 15 1.70 12.72 3.31
N GLU A 16 0.66 13.56 3.23
CA GLU A 16 0.28 14.46 4.33
C GLU A 16 -0.16 13.70 5.59
N GLN A 17 -0.96 12.64 5.43
CA GLN A 17 -1.37 11.78 6.53
C GLN A 17 -0.18 11.08 7.20
N LEU A 18 0.71 10.49 6.40
CA LEU A 18 1.93 9.85 6.89
C LEU A 18 2.91 10.86 7.51
N THR A 19 2.97 12.10 7.02
CA THR A 19 3.79 13.16 7.63
C THR A 19 3.28 13.51 9.02
N LYS A 20 1.96 13.55 9.23
CA LYS A 20 1.38 13.73 10.56
C LYS A 20 1.74 12.56 11.48
N LEU A 21 1.60 11.32 11.00
CA LEU A 21 1.98 10.12 11.75
C LEU A 21 3.48 10.11 12.10
N LYS A 22 4.35 10.49 11.17
CA LYS A 22 5.79 10.65 11.37
C LYS A 22 6.10 11.61 12.53
N ARG A 23 5.42 12.76 12.60
CA ARG A 23 5.61 13.74 13.69
C ARG A 23 5.21 13.20 15.05
N ILE A 24 4.15 12.40 15.11
CA ILE A 24 3.59 11.82 16.33
C ILE A 24 4.44 10.65 16.82
N THR A 25 4.74 9.71 15.92
CA THR A 25 5.44 8.45 16.24
C THR A 25 6.96 8.58 16.29
N LYS A 26 7.51 9.69 15.76
CA LYS A 26 8.96 9.91 15.58
C LYS A 26 9.65 8.87 14.67
N ILE A 27 8.87 8.14 13.86
CA ILE A 27 9.41 7.20 12.89
C ILE A 27 9.76 7.97 11.61
N ASP A 28 11.05 8.11 11.32
CA ASP A 28 11.50 8.87 10.15
C ASP A 28 11.37 8.13 8.82
N ASN A 29 11.36 6.80 8.87
CA ASN A 29 11.40 5.96 7.68
C ASN A 29 10.01 5.80 7.05
N TRP A 30 9.86 6.29 5.81
CA TRP A 30 8.65 6.18 5.02
C TRP A 30 8.20 4.73 4.79
N ASN A 31 9.13 3.79 4.64
CA ASN A 31 8.80 2.38 4.38
C ASN A 31 8.04 1.78 5.56
N VAL A 32 8.45 2.10 6.79
CA VAL A 32 7.82 1.61 8.01
C VAL A 32 6.40 2.17 8.14
N LEU A 33 6.25 3.48 7.91
CA LEU A 33 4.95 4.13 7.96
C LEU A 33 3.99 3.60 6.89
N CYS A 34 4.49 3.35 5.68
CA CYS A 34 3.68 2.74 4.61
C CYS A 34 3.25 1.32 4.96
N ARG A 35 4.12 0.51 5.59
CA ARG A 35 3.75 -0.83 6.07
C ARG A 35 2.63 -0.77 7.11
N TRP A 36 2.74 0.18 8.06
CA TRP A 36 1.70 0.38 9.08
C TRP A 36 0.36 0.78 8.47
N ALA A 37 0.39 1.72 7.51
CA ALA A 37 -0.80 2.11 6.77
C ALA A 37 -1.43 0.94 5.99
N LEU A 38 -0.61 0.11 5.32
CA LEU A 38 -1.07 -1.08 4.63
C LEU A 38 -1.73 -2.07 5.60
N CYS A 39 -1.06 -2.41 6.70
CA CYS A 39 -1.62 -3.31 7.72
C CYS A 39 -2.92 -2.76 8.31
N ARG A 40 -2.98 -1.45 8.55
CA ARG A 40 -4.19 -0.79 9.07
C ARG A 40 -5.35 -0.92 8.08
N SER A 41 -5.10 -0.68 6.80
CA SER A 41 -6.09 -0.82 5.72
C SER A 41 -6.55 -2.26 5.55
N LEU A 42 -5.63 -3.24 5.59
CA LEU A 42 -5.96 -4.66 5.53
C LEU A 42 -6.83 -5.14 6.71
N ALA A 43 -6.72 -4.48 7.87
CA ALA A 43 -7.54 -4.78 9.05
C ALA A 43 -8.93 -4.11 9.05
N GLU A 44 -9.18 -3.14 8.18
CA GLU A 44 -10.50 -2.50 8.08
C GLU A 44 -11.49 -3.44 7.38
N SER A 45 -12.69 -3.64 7.93
CA SER A 45 -13.72 -4.51 7.34
C SER A 45 -14.42 -3.90 6.12
N THR A 46 -14.24 -2.61 5.88
CA THR A 46 -14.83 -1.86 4.76
C THR A 46 -14.14 -2.19 3.45
N ILE A 47 -14.95 -2.40 2.40
CA ILE A 47 -14.45 -2.64 1.04
C ILE A 47 -13.68 -1.40 0.56
N PRO A 48 -12.47 -1.56 -0.04
CA PRO A 48 -11.72 -0.43 -0.58
C PRO A 48 -12.54 0.38 -1.60
N SER A 49 -12.49 1.71 -1.49
CA SER A 49 -13.21 2.59 -2.40
C SER A 49 -12.79 2.33 -3.86
N PRO A 50 -13.73 2.29 -4.82
CA PRO A 50 -13.41 2.11 -6.24
C PRO A 50 -12.77 3.35 -6.88
N VAL A 51 -12.68 4.46 -6.16
CA VAL A 51 -12.11 5.71 -6.66
C VAL A 51 -10.61 5.54 -6.90
N PRO A 52 -10.10 5.89 -8.10
CA PRO A 52 -8.67 5.84 -8.36
C PRO A 52 -7.92 6.83 -7.48
N ILE A 53 -6.89 6.36 -6.79
CA ILE A 53 -6.03 7.21 -5.96
C ILE A 53 -4.92 7.80 -6.85
N PRO A 54 -4.75 9.13 -6.89
CA PRO A 54 -3.72 9.76 -7.72
C PRO A 54 -2.31 9.47 -7.18
N ALA A 55 -1.35 9.20 -8.05
CA ALA A 55 0.05 8.98 -7.69
C ALA A 55 0.89 10.26 -7.94
N ASP A 56 0.50 11.36 -7.33
CA ASP A 56 1.00 12.72 -7.59
C ASP A 56 2.09 13.19 -6.61
N SER A 57 2.42 12.39 -5.59
CA SER A 57 3.46 12.75 -4.62
C SER A 57 4.88 12.58 -5.17
N ASN A 58 5.86 13.16 -4.46
CA ASN A 58 7.29 12.93 -4.67
C ASN A 58 7.85 11.77 -3.84
N VAL A 59 7.02 11.13 -2.99
CA VAL A 59 7.43 9.95 -2.23
C VAL A 59 7.17 8.70 -3.07
N GLU A 60 8.24 8.04 -3.44
CA GLU A 60 8.24 6.80 -4.22
C GLU A 60 9.26 5.82 -3.63
N MET A 61 8.93 4.53 -3.66
CA MET A 61 9.83 3.45 -3.24
C MET A 61 9.60 2.19 -4.09
N THR A 62 10.62 1.36 -4.23
CA THR A 62 10.45 0.06 -4.89
C THR A 62 9.73 -0.91 -3.96
N TRP A 63 9.03 -1.90 -4.53
CA TRP A 63 8.40 -2.95 -3.73
C TRP A 63 9.40 -3.72 -2.87
N GLN A 64 10.63 -3.90 -3.34
CA GLN A 64 11.70 -4.51 -2.56
C GLN A 64 12.05 -3.71 -1.31
N VAL A 65 12.15 -2.38 -1.42
CA VAL A 65 12.42 -1.48 -0.29
C VAL A 65 11.21 -1.39 0.65
N PHE A 66 10.01 -1.37 0.08
CA PHE A 66 8.77 -1.40 0.83
C PHE A 66 8.60 -2.71 1.61
N GLY A 67 8.63 -3.86 0.95
CA GLY A 67 8.30 -5.16 1.53
C GLY A 67 9.46 -5.82 2.28
N GLY A 68 10.70 -5.62 1.81
CA GLY A 68 11.88 -6.36 2.30
C GLY A 68 11.61 -7.86 2.33
N GLU A 69 12.02 -8.52 3.41
CA GLU A 69 11.77 -9.94 3.67
C GLU A 69 10.27 -10.28 3.79
N MET A 70 9.43 -9.32 4.17
CA MET A 70 7.98 -9.51 4.30
C MET A 70 7.21 -9.22 3.00
N GLY A 71 7.89 -8.93 1.89
CA GLY A 71 7.25 -8.58 0.62
C GLY A 71 6.27 -9.66 0.12
N ASP A 72 6.63 -10.92 0.29
CA ASP A 72 5.76 -12.05 -0.07
C ASP A 72 4.52 -12.15 0.84
N LEU A 73 4.67 -11.87 2.13
CA LEU A 73 3.58 -11.85 3.10
C LEU A 73 2.55 -10.77 2.73
N PHE A 74 3.01 -9.55 2.40
CA PHE A 74 2.12 -8.47 1.98
C PHE A 74 1.39 -8.81 0.68
N THR A 75 2.08 -9.45 -0.26
CA THR A 75 1.46 -9.89 -1.52
C THR A 75 0.38 -10.95 -1.27
N LEU A 76 0.65 -11.90 -0.38
CA LEU A 76 -0.31 -12.93 0.02
C LEU A 76 -1.52 -12.32 0.75
N ALA A 77 -1.29 -11.41 1.69
CA ALA A 77 -2.36 -10.74 2.42
C ALA A 77 -3.27 -9.92 1.51
N LEU A 78 -2.70 -9.22 0.51
CA LEU A 78 -3.47 -8.52 -0.51
C LEU A 78 -4.34 -9.49 -1.33
N LYS A 79 -3.76 -10.61 -1.78
CA LYS A 79 -4.51 -11.65 -2.51
C LYS A 79 -5.66 -12.22 -1.68
N GLN A 80 -5.40 -12.52 -0.42
CA GLN A 80 -6.41 -13.04 0.50
C GLN A 80 -7.53 -12.02 0.72
N ARG A 81 -7.18 -10.74 0.88
CA ARG A 81 -8.17 -9.67 1.05
C ARG A 81 -9.08 -9.55 -0.17
N CYS A 82 -8.52 -9.58 -1.39
CA CYS A 82 -9.29 -9.58 -2.63
C CYS A 82 -10.25 -10.78 -2.72
N HIS A 83 -9.82 -11.96 -2.24
CA HIS A 83 -10.67 -13.15 -2.18
C HIS A 83 -11.84 -12.96 -1.20
N ASN A 84 -11.58 -12.45 0.01
CA ASN A 84 -12.60 -12.21 1.04
C ASN A 84 -13.63 -11.16 0.63
N ASP A 85 -13.21 -10.09 -0.04
CA ASP A 85 -14.09 -9.00 -0.47
C ASP A 85 -14.96 -9.40 -1.68
N HIS A 86 -14.92 -10.68 -2.12
CA HIS A 86 -15.58 -11.21 -3.32
C HIS A 86 -15.33 -10.36 -4.59
N CYS A 87 -14.28 -9.54 -4.55
CA CYS A 87 -13.88 -8.68 -5.63
C CYS A 87 -13.23 -9.57 -6.69
N ALA A 88 -14.03 -9.98 -7.68
CA ALA A 88 -13.54 -10.60 -8.91
C ALA A 88 -12.63 -9.63 -9.67
N ILE A 89 -11.38 -9.48 -9.22
CA ILE A 89 -10.42 -8.57 -9.84
C ILE A 89 -9.15 -9.33 -10.08
N ARG A 90 -9.13 -9.90 -11.29
CA ARG A 90 -7.95 -10.22 -12.09
C ARG A 90 -6.84 -9.23 -11.73
N LEU A 91 -5.75 -9.72 -11.15
CA LEU A 91 -4.51 -8.97 -10.91
C LEU A 91 -3.84 -8.66 -12.27
N THR A 92 -4.54 -7.95 -13.16
CA THR A 92 -3.91 -7.34 -14.33
C THR A 92 -3.25 -6.07 -13.84
N LYS A 93 -1.91 -6.10 -13.81
CA LYS A 93 -0.83 -5.08 -13.83
C LYS A 93 -1.11 -3.57 -13.64
N ASN A 94 -2.35 -3.10 -13.67
CA ASN A 94 -2.76 -1.69 -13.63
C ASN A 94 -3.41 -1.22 -12.33
N LYS A 95 -3.72 -2.09 -11.35
CA LYS A 95 -4.45 -1.68 -10.13
C LYS A 95 -3.60 -1.33 -8.91
N LEU A 96 -2.29 -1.51 -8.99
CA LEU A 96 -1.36 -1.22 -7.88
C LEU A 96 -0.59 0.10 -8.03
N LYS A 97 -0.92 0.91 -9.03
CA LYS A 97 -0.38 2.28 -9.17
C LYS A 97 -1.00 3.27 -8.18
N SER A 98 -1.91 2.81 -7.31
CA SER A 98 -2.77 3.68 -6.51
C SER A 98 -2.80 3.29 -5.02
N LEU A 99 -1.79 2.57 -4.52
CA LEU A 99 -1.58 2.37 -3.08
C LEU A 99 -0.36 3.18 -2.64
#